data_AF-A0A939W967-F1
#
_entry.id   AF-A0A939W967-F1
#
_cell.length_a   1.000
_cell.length_b   1.000
_cell.length_c   1.000
_cell.angle_alpha   90.00
_cell.angle_beta   90.00
_cell.angle_gamma   90.00
#
_symmetry.space_group_name_H-M   'P 1'
#
loop_
_entity.id
_entity.type
_entity.pdbx_description
1 polymer ?
#
loop_
_entity_poly.entity_id
_entity_poly.type
_entity_poly.pdbx_seq_one_letter_code
_entity_poly.pdbx_strand_id
1 'polypeptide(L)'
;MSRAQTRSKSKGHNSKTRHTSHKIPKMNPILIGLCFVLGIVLHPYCIDVSENFLSPMQEALLLVAAVGLTLLLFLMSKSHFLCALMQTGGLLWNTTVFVLRNISDGWGALLKHMDYEWWFRILLMWGSGVMVTIIIRLFAHGKWNASHIRKTFSSGFLVLSIVFFLIYLALLLDLFVFQRTATEARRSLHLIPFRGAFATYWPQIKKGKFTNGVFVQFFGNLLIFAPLGFFLHILWGKRRHRWILYLVPVLLSGTIEACQYFFNIGECDIDDLWMNVVGFFIGILFVKIMDAIRKAVTKGKEKTIFKLS
;
A
#
# COMPACT_ATOMS: atom_id res chain seq x y z
N MET A 1 51.09 41.75 50.33
CA MET A 1 50.46 41.19 49.10
C MET A 1 49.57 40.01 49.52
N SER A 2 48.41 40.23 50.14
CA SER A 2 47.04 40.45 49.60
C SER A 2 46.35 39.26 48.90
N ARG A 3 45.46 38.60 49.67
CA ARG A 3 44.05 38.20 49.40
C ARG A 3 43.65 37.25 48.23
N ALA A 4 43.00 36.16 48.66
CA ALA A 4 41.63 35.70 48.37
C ALA A 4 41.19 35.12 47.01
N GLN A 5 40.57 33.91 47.10
CA GLN A 5 39.40 33.35 46.41
C GLN A 5 39.08 33.72 44.94
N THR A 6 38.80 32.70 44.09
CA THR A 6 37.48 32.42 43.45
C THR A 6 37.54 31.68 42.09
N ARG A 7 36.42 30.98 41.77
CA ARG A 7 35.84 30.57 40.46
C ARG A 7 36.29 29.22 39.85
N SER A 8 35.41 28.21 39.72
CA SER A 8 34.19 28.08 38.87
C SER A 8 34.46 27.70 37.41
N LYS A 9 33.93 26.53 36.98
CA LYS A 9 33.24 26.23 35.69
C LYS A 9 33.07 24.69 35.55
N SER A 10 31.91 24.09 35.78
CA SER A 10 30.77 23.98 34.84
C SER A 10 31.16 23.60 33.42
N LYS A 11 30.84 22.36 33.00
CA LYS A 11 30.33 22.03 31.65
C LYS A 11 29.45 20.78 31.72
N GLY A 12 28.14 21.01 31.85
CA GLY A 12 27.12 20.01 31.56
C GLY A 12 27.11 19.70 30.06
N HIS A 13 27.10 18.42 29.70
CA HIS A 13 26.89 17.95 28.34
C HIS A 13 25.40 17.60 28.19
N ASN A 14 24.60 18.62 27.86
CA ASN A 14 23.18 18.46 27.59
C ASN A 14 23.00 17.97 26.15
N SER A 15 22.77 16.66 25.97
CA SER A 15 22.45 16.06 24.68
C SER A 15 21.07 16.51 24.22
N LYS A 16 21.00 17.58 23.43
CA LYS A 16 19.78 17.98 22.72
C LYS A 16 19.44 16.94 21.65
N THR A 17 18.51 16.05 21.98
CA THR A 17 17.70 15.29 21.02
C THR A 17 16.93 16.29 20.13
N ARG A 18 17.43 16.53 18.92
CA ARG A 18 16.67 17.27 17.89
C ARG A 18 15.48 16.41 17.46
N HIS A 19 14.32 16.63 18.08
CA HIS A 19 13.05 16.30 17.47
C HIS A 19 12.87 17.17 16.22
N THR A 20 13.23 16.64 15.05
CA THR A 20 12.84 17.23 13.78
C THR A 20 11.36 16.93 13.58
N SER A 21 10.48 17.83 14.01
CA SER A 21 9.08 17.74 13.63
C SER A 21 8.98 17.77 12.10
N HIS A 22 8.25 16.82 11.53
CA HIS A 22 7.85 16.82 10.12
C HIS A 22 6.95 18.04 9.87
N LYS A 23 7.53 19.22 9.73
CA LYS A 23 6.79 20.38 9.21
C LYS A 23 6.59 20.14 7.72
N ILE A 24 5.35 19.87 7.34
CA ILE A 24 4.87 19.92 5.96
C ILE A 24 5.38 21.24 5.36
N PRO A 25 5.99 21.24 4.16
CA PRO A 25 6.45 22.47 3.53
C PRO A 25 5.29 23.48 3.49
N LYS A 26 5.56 24.73 3.89
CA LYS A 26 4.55 25.80 3.84
C LYS A 26 4.08 25.93 2.39
N MET A 27 2.89 25.43 2.12
CA MET A 27 2.24 25.45 0.82
C MET A 27 0.97 26.25 0.93
N ASN A 28 0.58 26.89 -0.16
CA ASN A 28 -0.65 27.68 -0.22
C ASN A 28 -1.85 26.75 0.08
N PRO A 29 -2.67 27.03 1.11
CA PRO A 29 -3.81 26.19 1.47
C PRO A 29 -4.83 26.08 0.32
N ILE A 30 -4.96 27.12 -0.51
CA ILE A 30 -5.85 27.11 -1.69
C ILE A 30 -5.37 26.05 -2.69
N LEU A 31 -4.05 26.00 -2.95
CA LEU A 31 -3.46 25.03 -3.87
C LEU A 31 -3.61 23.58 -3.35
N ILE A 32 -3.49 23.38 -2.04
CA ILE A 32 -3.73 22.08 -1.40
C ILE A 32 -5.17 21.62 -1.65
N GLY A 33 -6.15 22.49 -1.36
CA GLY A 33 -7.56 22.19 -1.58
C GLY A 33 -7.87 21.90 -3.04
N LEU A 34 -7.35 22.72 -3.96
CA LEU A 34 -7.57 22.56 -5.39
C LEU A 34 -7.01 21.24 -5.92
N CYS A 35 -5.79 20.82 -5.52
CA CYS A 35 -5.24 19.54 -5.95
C CYS A 35 -6.01 18.33 -5.41
N PHE A 36 -6.55 18.43 -4.20
CA PHE A 36 -7.40 17.37 -3.65
C PHE A 36 -8.73 17.27 -4.43
N VAL A 37 -9.37 18.40 -4.71
CA VAL A 37 -10.61 18.47 -5.51
C VAL A 37 -10.38 17.98 -6.95
N LEU A 38 -9.23 18.31 -7.56
CA LEU A 38 -8.86 17.76 -8.87
C LEU A 38 -8.87 16.23 -8.87
N GLY A 39 -8.37 15.60 -7.80
CA GLY A 39 -8.44 14.16 -7.61
C GLY A 39 -9.87 13.63 -7.55
N ILE A 40 -10.71 14.28 -6.74
CA ILE A 40 -12.14 13.93 -6.58
C ILE A 40 -12.89 13.99 -7.91
N VAL A 41 -12.59 14.96 -8.77
CA VAL A 41 -13.32 15.15 -10.04
C VAL A 41 -12.75 14.30 -11.17
N LEU A 42 -11.42 14.32 -11.36
CA LEU A 42 -10.82 13.73 -12.56
C LEU A 42 -10.73 12.20 -12.49
N HIS A 43 -10.45 11.61 -11.33
CA HIS A 43 -10.33 10.15 -11.24
C HIS A 43 -11.64 9.43 -11.62
N PRO A 44 -12.80 9.78 -11.04
CA PRO A 44 -14.06 9.14 -11.40
C PRO A 44 -14.45 9.43 -12.84
N TYR A 45 -14.23 10.68 -13.31
CA TYR A 45 -14.48 11.04 -14.69
C TYR A 45 -13.69 10.15 -15.67
N CYS A 46 -12.41 9.88 -15.39
CA CYS A 46 -11.62 8.95 -16.20
C CYS A 46 -12.18 7.53 -16.17
N ILE A 47 -12.67 7.06 -15.02
CA ILE A 47 -13.32 5.75 -14.90
C ILE A 47 -14.59 5.70 -15.74
N ASP A 48 -15.50 6.65 -15.58
CA ASP A 48 -16.76 6.72 -16.33
C ASP A 48 -16.51 6.82 -17.85
N VAL A 49 -15.56 7.66 -18.29
CA VAL A 49 -15.19 7.75 -19.71
C VAL A 49 -14.65 6.42 -20.23
N SER A 50 -13.86 5.71 -19.41
CA SER A 50 -13.25 4.45 -19.79
C SER A 50 -14.27 3.32 -20.02
N GLU A 51 -15.47 3.40 -19.43
CA GLU A 51 -16.54 2.42 -19.61
C GLU A 51 -17.10 2.39 -21.05
N ASN A 52 -16.84 3.44 -21.83
CA ASN A 52 -17.24 3.48 -23.25
C ASN A 52 -16.31 2.66 -24.17
N PHE A 53 -15.26 2.05 -23.63
CA PHE A 53 -14.25 1.31 -24.39
C PHE A 53 -14.24 -0.17 -24.02
N LEU A 54 -13.88 -1.02 -24.98
CA LEU A 54 -13.66 -2.44 -24.74
C LEU A 54 -12.31 -2.68 -24.03
N SER A 55 -12.25 -3.67 -23.14
CA SER A 55 -10.97 -4.20 -22.65
C SER A 55 -10.17 -4.79 -23.84
N PRO A 56 -8.88 -4.46 -24.04
CA PRO A 56 -7.92 -3.84 -23.11
C PRO A 56 -7.75 -2.30 -23.24
N MET A 57 -8.49 -1.64 -24.13
CA MET A 57 -8.34 -0.20 -24.38
C MET A 57 -8.78 0.63 -23.18
N GLN A 58 -9.78 0.15 -22.46
CA GLN A 58 -10.25 0.74 -21.21
C GLN A 58 -9.11 0.88 -20.17
N GLU A 59 -8.41 -0.20 -19.89
CA GLU A 59 -7.32 -0.25 -18.92
C GLU A 59 -6.14 0.62 -19.38
N ALA A 60 -5.85 0.61 -20.69
CA ALA A 60 -4.82 1.46 -21.28
C ALA A 60 -5.15 2.95 -21.11
N LEU A 61 -6.41 3.35 -21.34
CA LEU A 61 -6.86 4.73 -21.15
C LEU A 61 -6.66 5.19 -19.70
N LEU A 62 -7.09 4.37 -18.73
CA LEU A 62 -6.93 4.67 -17.31
C LEU A 62 -5.45 4.82 -16.92
N LEU A 63 -4.61 3.91 -17.40
CA LEU A 63 -3.16 3.96 -17.16
C LEU A 63 -2.55 5.25 -17.72
N VAL A 64 -2.85 5.59 -18.98
CA VAL A 64 -2.34 6.81 -19.64
C VAL A 64 -2.83 8.07 -18.94
N ALA A 65 -4.11 8.13 -18.56
CA ALA A 65 -4.70 9.25 -17.85
C ALA A 65 -4.05 9.47 -16.47
N ALA A 66 -3.93 8.41 -15.66
CA ALA A 66 -3.32 8.47 -14.34
C ALA A 66 -1.85 8.92 -14.39
N VAL A 67 -1.07 8.33 -15.31
CA VAL A 67 0.34 8.65 -15.51
C VAL A 67 0.49 10.09 -16.01
N GLY A 68 -0.27 10.48 -17.03
CA GLY A 68 -0.24 11.82 -17.62
C GLY A 68 -0.59 12.90 -16.61
N LEU A 69 -1.69 12.73 -15.86
CA LEU A 69 -2.15 13.67 -14.85
C LEU A 69 -1.12 13.84 -13.73
N THR A 70 -0.56 12.72 -13.23
CA THR A 70 0.47 12.75 -12.19
C THR A 70 1.76 13.41 -12.67
N LEU A 71 2.21 13.09 -13.89
CA LEU A 71 3.42 13.68 -14.48
C LEU A 71 3.25 15.17 -14.70
N LEU A 72 2.13 15.60 -15.28
CA LEU A 72 1.83 17.01 -15.52
C LEU A 72 1.85 17.80 -14.21
N LEU A 73 1.13 17.32 -13.20
CA LEU A 73 1.07 17.96 -11.88
C LEU A 73 2.45 18.01 -11.22
N PHE A 74 3.24 16.94 -11.32
CA PHE A 74 4.60 16.93 -10.79
C PHE A 74 5.51 17.91 -11.54
N LEU A 75 5.41 17.98 -12.86
CA LEU A 75 6.25 18.87 -13.67
C LEU A 75 5.96 20.34 -13.39
N MET A 76 4.69 20.71 -13.21
CA MET A 76 4.26 22.07 -12.89
C MET A 76 4.64 22.46 -11.46
N SER A 77 4.39 21.58 -10.48
CA SER A 77 4.52 21.94 -9.06
C SER A 77 5.85 21.56 -8.41
N LYS A 78 6.61 20.63 -9.01
CA LYS A 78 7.78 19.95 -8.42
C LYS A 78 7.50 19.35 -7.03
N SER A 79 6.25 18.99 -6.74
CA SER A 79 5.82 18.51 -5.43
C SER A 79 5.15 17.14 -5.51
N HIS A 80 5.85 16.13 -4.97
CA HIS A 80 5.27 14.80 -4.76
C HIS A 80 4.07 14.84 -3.80
N PHE A 81 4.04 15.80 -2.87
CA PHE A 81 2.94 15.92 -1.91
C PHE A 81 1.63 16.33 -2.58
N LEU A 82 1.67 17.22 -3.59
CA LEU A 82 0.47 17.58 -4.34
C LEU A 82 -0.06 16.44 -5.19
N CYS A 83 0.85 15.66 -5.80
CA CYS A 83 0.48 14.44 -6.53
C CYS A 83 -0.20 13.44 -5.60
N ALA A 84 0.35 13.25 -4.40
CA ALA A 84 -0.22 12.40 -3.36
C ALA A 84 -1.62 12.85 -2.91
N LEU A 85 -1.85 14.17 -2.75
CA LEU A 85 -3.18 14.69 -2.40
C LEU A 85 -4.21 14.43 -3.50
N MET A 86 -3.86 14.64 -4.76
CA MET A 86 -4.73 14.33 -5.89
C MET A 86 -5.09 12.84 -5.93
N GLN A 87 -4.09 11.97 -5.82
CA GLN A 87 -4.31 10.52 -5.78
C GLN A 87 -5.15 10.09 -4.57
N THR A 88 -4.95 10.74 -3.42
CA THR A 88 -5.73 10.48 -2.20
C THR A 88 -7.19 10.88 -2.38
N GLY A 89 -7.45 12.06 -2.96
CA GLY A 89 -8.82 12.52 -3.26
C GLY A 89 -9.54 11.57 -4.21
N GLY A 90 -8.86 11.11 -5.25
CA GLY A 90 -9.41 10.15 -6.20
C GLY A 90 -9.71 8.77 -5.58
N LEU A 91 -8.80 8.25 -4.75
CA LEU A 91 -9.01 6.97 -4.06
C LEU A 91 -10.20 7.04 -3.08
N LEU A 92 -10.25 8.08 -2.26
CA LEU A 92 -11.33 8.28 -1.28
C LEU A 92 -12.68 8.44 -1.97
N TRP A 93 -12.77 9.27 -3.02
CA TRP A 93 -14.03 9.49 -3.69
C TRP A 93 -14.55 8.24 -4.40
N ASN A 94 -13.70 7.54 -5.14
CA ASN A 94 -14.12 6.29 -5.80
C ASN A 94 -14.56 5.23 -4.79
N THR A 95 -13.84 5.11 -3.67
CA THR A 95 -14.24 4.19 -2.58
C THR A 95 -15.58 4.61 -1.97
N THR A 96 -15.80 5.90 -1.74
CA THR A 96 -17.08 6.42 -1.23
C THR A 96 -18.23 6.16 -2.21
N VAL A 97 -18.03 6.43 -3.51
CA VAL A 97 -19.03 6.17 -4.55
C VAL A 97 -19.37 4.68 -4.61
N PHE A 98 -18.38 3.79 -4.54
CA PHE A 98 -18.60 2.35 -4.44
C PHE A 98 -19.52 2.01 -3.26
N VAL A 99 -19.17 2.51 -2.07
CA VAL A 99 -19.93 2.22 -0.86
C VAL A 99 -21.35 2.74 -1.00
N LEU A 100 -21.54 3.99 -1.41
CA LEU A 100 -22.87 4.59 -1.54
C LEU A 100 -23.75 3.90 -2.58
N ARG A 101 -23.18 3.42 -3.69
CA ARG A 101 -23.95 2.72 -4.74
C ARG A 101 -24.46 1.37 -4.29
N ASN A 102 -23.73 0.66 -3.44
CA ASN A 102 -24.03 -0.72 -3.08
C ASN A 102 -24.56 -0.89 -1.65
N ILE A 103 -24.50 0.16 -0.81
CA ILE A 103 -25.00 0.09 0.58
C ILE A 103 -26.53 0.04 0.66
N SER A 104 -27.24 0.52 -0.37
CA SER A 104 -28.71 0.45 -0.47
C SER A 104 -29.22 -0.99 -0.44
N ASP A 105 -28.42 -1.92 -0.96
CA ASP A 105 -28.75 -3.34 -1.05
C ASP A 105 -28.40 -4.09 0.25
N GLY A 106 -27.92 -3.36 1.26
CA GLY A 106 -27.52 -3.86 2.57
C GLY A 106 -26.03 -4.21 2.65
N TRP A 107 -25.50 -4.27 3.88
CA TRP A 107 -24.10 -4.58 4.14
C TRP A 107 -23.64 -5.90 3.51
N GLY A 108 -24.48 -6.94 3.48
CA GLY A 108 -24.13 -8.22 2.85
C GLY A 108 -24.03 -8.15 1.32
N ALA A 109 -24.79 -7.27 0.67
CA ALA A 109 -24.77 -7.10 -0.78
C ALA A 109 -23.58 -6.25 -1.24
N LEU A 110 -23.26 -5.17 -0.49
CA LEU A 110 -22.06 -4.35 -0.66
C LEU A 110 -20.79 -5.19 -0.84
N LEU A 111 -20.69 -6.26 -0.03
CA LEU A 111 -19.52 -7.14 0.02
C LEU A 111 -19.51 -8.17 -1.11
N LYS A 112 -20.69 -8.67 -1.50
CA LYS A 112 -20.83 -9.53 -2.69
C LYS A 112 -20.62 -8.77 -4.00
N HIS A 113 -20.87 -7.46 -4.01
CA HIS A 113 -20.65 -6.56 -5.14
C HIS A 113 -19.26 -5.94 -5.16
N MET A 114 -18.29 -6.50 -4.41
CA MET A 114 -16.87 -6.25 -4.65
C MET A 114 -16.45 -6.85 -6.01
N ASP A 115 -16.99 -6.29 -7.09
CA ASP A 115 -16.62 -6.63 -8.45
C ASP A 115 -15.14 -6.33 -8.62
N TYR A 116 -14.39 -7.42 -8.84
CA TYR A 116 -12.94 -7.37 -9.03
C TYR A 116 -12.56 -6.35 -10.10
N GLU A 117 -13.36 -6.23 -11.17
CA GLU A 117 -13.10 -5.28 -12.26
C GLU A 117 -13.14 -3.83 -11.79
N TRP A 118 -14.08 -3.47 -10.93
CA TRP A 118 -14.22 -2.10 -10.44
C TRP A 118 -13.06 -1.72 -9.51
N TRP A 119 -12.74 -2.62 -8.58
CA TRP A 119 -11.59 -2.45 -7.67
C TRP A 119 -10.26 -2.45 -8.42
N PHE A 120 -10.11 -3.31 -9.43
CA PHE A 120 -8.95 -3.34 -10.29
C PHE A 120 -8.76 -1.99 -11.00
N ARG A 121 -9.82 -1.38 -11.54
CA ARG A 121 -9.74 -0.06 -12.19
C ARG A 121 -9.36 1.05 -11.21
N ILE A 122 -9.93 1.06 -10.00
CA ILE A 122 -9.54 2.02 -8.95
C ILE A 122 -8.06 1.87 -8.60
N LEU A 123 -7.62 0.62 -8.36
CA LEU A 123 -6.23 0.32 -8.01
C LEU A 123 -5.28 0.59 -9.17
N LEU A 124 -5.69 0.40 -10.42
CA LEU A 124 -4.90 0.73 -11.60
C LEU A 124 -4.70 2.25 -11.70
N MET A 125 -5.78 3.02 -11.59
CA MET A 125 -5.75 4.49 -11.64
C MET A 125 -4.92 5.08 -10.50
N TRP A 126 -5.19 4.67 -9.26
CA TRP A 126 -4.44 5.13 -8.09
C TRP A 126 -2.99 4.63 -8.09
N GLY A 127 -2.80 3.33 -8.28
CA GLY A 127 -1.53 2.64 -8.15
C GLY A 127 -0.53 3.08 -9.21
N SER A 128 -0.95 3.27 -10.46
CA SER A 128 -0.06 3.78 -11.51
C SER A 128 0.44 5.20 -11.22
N GLY A 129 -0.44 6.08 -10.73
CA GLY A 129 -0.05 7.42 -10.26
C GLY A 129 0.98 7.35 -9.13
N VAL A 130 0.75 6.51 -8.12
CA VAL A 130 1.72 6.31 -7.02
C VAL A 130 3.04 5.79 -7.56
N MET A 131 3.03 4.80 -8.46
CA MET A 131 4.23 4.24 -9.08
C MET A 131 5.04 5.28 -9.84
N VAL A 132 4.39 6.20 -10.57
CA VAL A 132 5.09 7.31 -11.23
C VAL A 132 5.85 8.16 -10.22
N THR A 133 5.23 8.55 -9.10
CA THR A 133 5.90 9.36 -8.07
C THR A 133 7.09 8.62 -7.44
N ILE A 134 6.94 7.30 -7.26
CA ILE A 134 8.01 6.41 -6.79
C ILE A 134 9.16 6.36 -7.79
N ILE A 135 8.88 6.16 -9.08
CA ILE A 135 9.90 6.06 -10.15
C ILE A 135 10.67 7.37 -10.28
N ILE A 136 9.97 8.51 -10.33
CA ILE A 136 10.59 9.85 -10.33
C ILE A 136 11.54 9.98 -9.14
N ARG A 137 11.06 9.62 -7.95
CA ARG A 137 11.87 9.68 -6.73
C ARG A 137 13.07 8.73 -6.76
N LEU A 138 12.89 7.53 -7.29
CA LEU A 138 13.89 6.47 -7.36
C LEU A 138 15.10 6.94 -8.17
N PHE A 139 14.86 7.53 -9.34
CA PHE A 139 15.89 8.00 -10.27
C PHE A 139 16.27 9.49 -10.10
N ALA A 140 15.64 10.22 -9.17
CA ALA A 140 15.97 11.62 -8.92
C ALA A 140 17.45 11.82 -8.50
N HIS A 141 18.17 12.64 -9.26
CA HIS A 141 19.56 13.01 -9.01
C HIS A 141 19.79 14.53 -9.12
N GLY A 142 20.91 15.03 -8.57
CA GLY A 142 21.27 16.45 -8.61
C GLY A 142 20.20 17.37 -8.00
N LYS A 143 19.75 18.37 -8.77
CA LYS A 143 18.73 19.36 -8.34
C LYS A 143 17.39 18.71 -7.99
N TRP A 144 17.04 17.59 -8.62
CA TRP A 144 15.79 16.85 -8.39
C TRP A 144 15.81 16.02 -7.11
N ASN A 145 16.97 15.88 -6.47
CA ASN A 145 17.12 15.24 -5.16
C ASN A 145 17.34 16.25 -4.02
N ALA A 146 16.88 17.49 -4.20
CA ALA A 146 17.00 18.52 -3.19
C ALA A 146 16.26 18.15 -1.89
N SER A 147 16.73 18.67 -0.76
CA SER A 147 16.16 18.35 0.57
C SER A 147 14.65 18.59 0.67
N HIS A 148 14.14 19.67 0.07
CA HIS A 148 12.72 19.98 0.07
C HIS A 148 11.89 18.96 -0.75
N ILE A 149 12.38 18.50 -1.90
CA ILE A 149 11.72 17.48 -2.75
C ILE A 149 11.64 16.13 -2.03
N ARG A 150 12.67 15.78 -1.26
CA ARG A 150 12.66 14.55 -0.45
C ARG A 150 11.62 14.61 0.67
N LYS A 151 11.45 15.78 1.28
CA LYS A 151 10.42 16.01 2.31
C LYS A 151 9.02 15.94 1.71
N THR A 152 8.77 16.57 0.56
CA THR A 152 7.47 16.47 -0.11
C THR A 152 7.13 15.03 -0.47
N PHE A 153 8.10 14.24 -0.95
CA PHE A 153 7.91 12.82 -1.20
C PHE A 153 7.55 12.06 0.08
N SER A 154 8.33 12.22 1.15
CA SER A 154 8.07 11.50 2.40
C SER A 154 6.71 11.83 3.00
N SER A 155 6.32 13.11 3.01
CA SER A 155 5.01 13.53 3.53
C SER A 155 3.88 13.02 2.63
N GLY A 156 4.02 13.09 1.31
CA GLY A 156 2.99 12.64 0.37
C GLY A 156 2.80 11.12 0.44
N PHE A 157 3.90 10.39 0.42
CA PHE A 157 3.90 8.94 0.58
C PHE A 157 3.30 8.52 1.91
N LEU A 158 3.57 9.23 3.01
CA LEU A 158 2.95 8.94 4.31
C LEU A 158 1.42 9.08 4.24
N VAL A 159 0.90 10.18 3.69
CA VAL A 159 -0.55 10.39 3.56
C VAL A 159 -1.19 9.29 2.72
N LEU A 160 -0.63 9.01 1.54
CA LEU A 160 -1.09 7.92 0.67
C LEU A 160 -1.09 6.57 1.39
N SER A 161 0.00 6.28 2.11
CA SER A 161 0.17 5.02 2.83
C SER A 161 -0.86 4.87 3.94
N ILE A 162 -1.14 5.93 4.70
CA ILE A 162 -2.14 5.89 5.78
C ILE A 162 -3.53 5.62 5.19
N VAL A 163 -3.93 6.38 4.17
CA VAL A 163 -5.25 6.23 3.55
C VAL A 163 -5.41 4.84 2.93
N PHE A 164 -4.43 4.39 2.15
CA PHE A 164 -4.43 3.04 1.59
C PHE A 164 -4.48 1.97 2.70
N PHE A 165 -3.67 2.11 3.75
CA PHE A 165 -3.62 1.12 4.84
C PHE A 165 -4.96 1.01 5.58
N LEU A 166 -5.68 2.11 5.77
CA LEU A 166 -7.01 2.09 6.39
C LEU A 166 -8.05 1.36 5.53
N ILE A 167 -8.09 1.65 4.23
CA ILE A 167 -8.96 0.96 3.27
C ILE A 167 -8.59 -0.53 3.19
N TYR A 168 -7.30 -0.82 3.13
CA TYR A 168 -6.75 -2.17 3.09
C TYR A 168 -7.08 -2.97 4.36
N LEU A 169 -7.01 -2.35 5.55
CA LEU A 169 -7.39 -3.02 6.79
C LEU A 169 -8.89 -3.34 6.83
N ALA A 170 -9.73 -2.43 6.33
CA ALA A 170 -11.16 -2.70 6.18
C ALA A 170 -11.41 -3.87 5.23
N LEU A 171 -10.69 -3.93 4.10
CA LEU A 171 -10.74 -5.03 3.14
C LEU A 171 -10.30 -6.37 3.74
N LEU A 172 -9.23 -6.39 4.53
CA LEU A 172 -8.76 -7.60 5.21
C LEU A 172 -9.80 -8.13 6.19
N LEU A 173 -10.37 -7.24 7.02
CA LEU A 173 -11.42 -7.60 7.96
C LEU A 173 -12.63 -8.17 7.21
N ASP A 174 -12.98 -7.59 6.07
CA ASP A 174 -14.04 -8.10 5.24
C ASP A 174 -13.80 -9.52 4.71
N LEU A 175 -12.67 -9.72 4.02
CA LEU A 175 -12.36 -10.99 3.35
C LEU A 175 -12.14 -12.16 4.33
N PHE A 176 -11.59 -11.89 5.50
CA PHE A 176 -11.24 -12.93 6.47
C PHE A 176 -12.29 -13.12 7.58
N VAL A 177 -13.12 -12.11 7.88
CA VAL A 177 -14.13 -12.18 8.94
C VAL A 177 -15.54 -12.18 8.35
N PHE A 178 -15.96 -11.11 7.67
CA PHE A 178 -17.36 -10.91 7.30
C PHE A 178 -17.83 -11.84 6.19
N GLN A 179 -17.08 -11.94 5.07
CA GLN A 179 -17.50 -12.77 3.93
C GLN A 179 -17.57 -14.25 4.27
N ARG A 180 -16.77 -14.71 5.23
CA ARG A 180 -16.67 -16.12 5.58
C ARG A 180 -17.76 -16.56 6.56
N THR A 181 -18.27 -15.65 7.40
CA THR A 181 -19.41 -15.95 8.30
C THR A 181 -20.72 -16.24 7.58
N ALA A 182 -20.84 -15.86 6.30
CA ALA A 182 -22.09 -15.92 5.53
C ALA A 182 -22.29 -17.21 4.70
N THR A 183 -21.29 -18.07 4.58
CA THR A 183 -21.35 -19.33 3.80
C THR A 183 -21.68 -20.52 4.69
N GLU A 184 -22.60 -21.39 4.25
CA GLU A 184 -22.99 -22.59 4.99
C GLU A 184 -21.78 -23.45 5.36
N ALA A 185 -21.53 -23.54 6.66
CA ALA A 185 -20.30 -24.05 7.22
C ALA A 185 -20.10 -25.54 6.95
N ARG A 186 -19.16 -25.89 6.08
CA ARG A 186 -18.53 -27.21 6.05
C ARG A 186 -17.13 -27.10 6.66
N ARG A 187 -16.93 -27.82 7.76
CA ARG A 187 -15.61 -27.97 8.37
C ARG A 187 -14.76 -28.89 7.51
N SER A 188 -13.72 -28.36 6.90
CA SER A 188 -12.68 -29.15 6.22
C SER A 188 -11.30 -28.68 6.68
N LEU A 189 -10.36 -29.61 6.70
CA LEU A 189 -9.02 -29.42 7.25
C LEU A 189 -8.00 -30.02 6.27
N HIS A 190 -7.31 -29.17 5.54
CA HIS A 190 -6.29 -29.53 4.56
C HIS A 190 -4.91 -29.16 5.09
N LEU A 191 -4.29 -30.09 5.84
CA LEU A 191 -2.96 -29.88 6.44
C LEU A 191 -1.80 -30.45 5.62
N ILE A 192 -2.10 -31.18 4.54
CA ILE A 192 -1.06 -31.75 3.67
C ILE A 192 -0.75 -30.70 2.60
N PRO A 193 0.49 -30.16 2.56
CA PRO A 193 0.87 -29.19 1.54
C PRO A 193 0.60 -29.71 0.14
N PHE A 194 0.18 -28.80 -0.74
CA PHE A 194 -0.15 -28.99 -2.14
C PHE A 194 -1.38 -29.86 -2.43
N ARG A 195 -2.16 -30.23 -1.40
CA ARG A 195 -3.40 -31.01 -1.57
C ARG A 195 -4.68 -30.19 -1.45
N GLY A 196 -4.58 -28.91 -1.10
CA GLY A 196 -5.70 -28.00 -1.01
C GLY A 196 -5.84 -27.16 -2.28
N ALA A 197 -5.75 -25.84 -2.14
CA ALA A 197 -5.82 -24.87 -3.24
C ALA A 197 -4.86 -25.23 -4.40
N PHE A 198 -3.65 -25.70 -4.10
CA PHE A 198 -2.67 -26.04 -5.14
C PHE A 198 -3.11 -27.21 -6.01
N ALA A 199 -3.62 -28.29 -5.43
CA ALA A 199 -4.13 -29.44 -6.19
C ALA A 199 -5.33 -29.07 -7.07
N THR A 200 -6.17 -28.14 -6.59
CA THR A 200 -7.40 -27.73 -7.28
C THR A 200 -7.14 -26.80 -8.46
N TYR A 201 -6.28 -25.79 -8.28
CA TYR A 201 -6.12 -24.72 -9.26
C TYR A 201 -4.90 -24.91 -10.18
N TRP A 202 -3.78 -25.45 -9.67
CA TRP A 202 -2.55 -25.60 -10.45
C TRP A 202 -2.72 -26.42 -11.74
N PRO A 203 -3.47 -27.55 -11.76
CA PRO A 203 -3.70 -28.29 -12.99
C PRO A 203 -4.51 -27.50 -14.02
N GLN A 204 -5.40 -26.59 -13.60
CA GLN A 204 -6.19 -25.75 -14.49
C GLN A 204 -5.31 -24.70 -15.17
N ILE A 205 -4.41 -24.08 -14.40
CA ILE A 205 -3.40 -23.14 -14.90
C ILE A 205 -2.51 -23.82 -15.96
N LYS A 206 -2.00 -25.03 -15.66
CA LYS A 206 -1.15 -25.79 -16.61
C LYS A 206 -1.89 -26.19 -17.89
N LYS A 207 -3.21 -26.40 -17.82
CA LYS A 207 -4.05 -26.73 -18.98
C LYS A 207 -4.46 -25.50 -19.81
N GLY A 208 -3.90 -24.32 -19.52
CA GLY A 208 -4.25 -23.07 -20.20
C GLY A 208 -5.64 -22.52 -19.84
N LYS A 209 -6.33 -23.10 -18.85
CA LYS A 209 -7.62 -22.61 -18.33
C LYS A 209 -7.38 -21.51 -17.28
N PHE A 210 -6.58 -20.52 -17.65
CA PHE A 210 -6.24 -19.40 -16.79
C PHE A 210 -7.32 -18.32 -16.91
N THR A 211 -8.43 -18.54 -16.19
CA THR A 211 -9.50 -17.54 -16.09
C THR A 211 -9.22 -16.57 -14.94
N ASN A 212 -9.83 -15.39 -14.97
CA ASN A 212 -9.69 -14.37 -13.91
C ASN A 212 -10.05 -14.95 -12.53
N GLY A 213 -11.09 -15.79 -12.44
CA GLY A 213 -11.49 -16.44 -11.19
C GLY A 213 -10.43 -17.40 -10.65
N VAL A 214 -9.79 -18.21 -11.50
CA VAL A 214 -8.72 -19.13 -11.09
C VAL A 214 -7.47 -18.36 -10.63
N PHE A 215 -7.13 -17.25 -11.31
CA PHE A 215 -6.01 -16.41 -10.90
C PHE A 215 -6.24 -15.80 -9.51
N VAL A 216 -7.41 -15.21 -9.28
CA VAL A 216 -7.74 -14.56 -8.01
C VAL A 216 -7.83 -15.57 -6.88
N GLN A 217 -8.47 -16.72 -7.11
CA GLN A 217 -8.59 -17.76 -6.09
C GLN A 217 -7.25 -18.39 -5.74
N PHE A 218 -6.35 -18.54 -6.72
CA PHE A 218 -5.02 -19.07 -6.46
C PHE A 218 -4.10 -18.02 -5.86
N PHE A 219 -3.85 -16.89 -6.54
CA PHE A 219 -2.88 -15.88 -6.09
C PHE A 219 -3.42 -14.85 -5.10
N GLY A 220 -4.71 -14.85 -4.79
CA GLY A 220 -5.36 -13.82 -3.95
C GLY A 220 -4.71 -13.69 -2.58
N ASN A 221 -4.50 -14.81 -1.88
CA ASN A 221 -3.82 -14.86 -0.57
C ASN A 221 -2.38 -14.34 -0.64
N LEU A 222 -1.65 -14.71 -1.70
CA LEU A 222 -0.30 -14.19 -1.94
C LEU A 222 -0.30 -12.67 -2.18
N LEU A 223 -1.22 -12.15 -3.01
CA LEU A 223 -1.28 -10.73 -3.34
C LEU A 223 -1.77 -9.89 -2.17
N ILE A 224 -2.70 -10.40 -1.36
CA ILE A 224 -3.29 -9.63 -0.27
C ILE A 224 -2.32 -9.42 0.89
N PHE A 225 -1.38 -10.33 1.15
CA PHE A 225 -0.37 -10.16 2.21
C PHE A 225 0.85 -9.31 1.79
N ALA A 226 1.07 -9.10 0.49
CA ALA A 226 2.22 -8.33 0.01
C ALA A 226 2.26 -6.87 0.50
N PRO A 227 1.15 -6.09 0.47
CA PRO A 227 1.14 -4.75 1.05
C PRO A 227 1.48 -4.73 2.54
N LEU A 228 1.02 -5.72 3.31
CA LEU A 228 1.33 -5.81 4.75
C LEU A 228 2.85 -5.95 4.98
N GLY A 229 3.50 -6.84 4.24
CA GLY A 229 4.96 -7.02 4.32
C GLY A 229 5.73 -5.76 3.93
N PHE A 230 5.27 -5.06 2.89
CA PHE A 230 5.83 -3.78 2.45
C PHE A 230 5.78 -2.73 3.56
N PHE A 231 4.60 -2.48 4.16
CA PHE A 231 4.46 -1.45 5.20
C PHE A 231 5.18 -1.80 6.49
N LEU A 232 5.09 -3.04 6.96
CA LEU A 232 5.77 -3.45 8.20
C LEU A 232 7.29 -3.37 8.06
N HIS A 233 7.85 -3.66 6.89
CA HIS A 233 9.28 -3.47 6.65
C HIS A 233 9.71 -2.00 6.76
N ILE A 234 8.92 -1.08 6.19
CA ILE A 234 9.21 0.36 6.23
C ILE A 234 9.18 0.89 7.67
N LEU A 235 8.20 0.44 8.48
CA LEU A 235 8.00 0.90 9.86
C LEU A 235 8.99 0.28 10.86
N TRP A 236 9.25 -1.03 10.75
CA TRP A 236 10.00 -1.80 11.75
C TRP A 236 11.32 -2.40 11.26
N GLY A 237 11.62 -2.39 9.96
CA GLY A 237 12.78 -3.09 9.38
C GLY A 237 14.15 -2.64 9.91
N LYS A 238 14.22 -1.46 10.53
CA LYS A 238 15.42 -0.87 11.14
C LYS A 238 15.44 -0.91 12.66
N ARG A 239 14.41 -1.48 13.31
CA ARG A 239 14.32 -1.57 14.77
C ARG A 239 15.19 -2.73 15.28
N ARG A 240 15.61 -2.66 16.55
CA ARG A 240 16.47 -3.67 17.21
C ARG A 240 15.91 -5.09 17.09
N HIS A 241 14.59 -5.24 17.13
CA HIS A 241 13.88 -6.53 17.10
C HIS A 241 13.25 -6.84 15.73
N ARG A 242 13.93 -6.49 14.62
CA ARG A 242 13.43 -6.74 13.25
C ARG A 242 13.18 -8.23 12.93
N TRP A 243 13.74 -9.15 13.70
CA TRP A 243 13.51 -10.59 13.55
C TRP A 243 12.03 -10.95 13.79
N ILE A 244 11.30 -10.17 14.60
CA ILE A 244 9.86 -10.36 14.84
C ILE A 244 9.07 -10.28 13.52
N LEU A 245 9.51 -9.44 12.57
CA LEU A 245 8.86 -9.32 11.26
C LEU A 245 8.80 -10.63 10.48
N TYR A 246 9.73 -11.56 10.73
CA TYR A 246 9.76 -12.86 10.06
C TYR A 246 8.77 -13.86 10.65
N LEU A 247 8.31 -13.62 11.88
CA LEU A 247 7.29 -14.44 12.55
C LEU A 247 5.87 -13.92 12.32
N VAL A 248 5.71 -12.61 12.09
CA VAL A 248 4.40 -11.97 11.89
C VAL A 248 3.52 -12.68 10.86
N PRO A 249 3.95 -12.97 9.62
CA PRO A 249 3.05 -13.56 8.64
C PRO A 249 2.62 -14.98 9.01
N VAL A 250 3.51 -15.75 9.65
CA VAL A 250 3.20 -17.12 10.12
C VAL A 250 2.17 -17.07 11.24
N LEU A 251 2.39 -16.20 12.23
CA LEU A 251 1.47 -16.06 13.37
C LEU A 251 0.11 -15.50 12.93
N LEU A 252 0.12 -14.47 12.07
CA LEU A 252 -1.10 -13.83 11.61
C LEU A 252 -1.93 -14.78 10.74
N SER A 253 -1.31 -15.38 9.72
CA SER A 253 -2.02 -16.31 8.84
C SER A 253 -2.44 -17.56 9.61
N GLY A 254 -1.59 -18.13 10.46
CA GLY A 254 -1.96 -19.27 11.30
C GLY A 254 -3.10 -18.97 12.26
N THR A 255 -3.16 -17.74 12.81
CA THR A 255 -4.30 -17.30 13.65
C THR A 255 -5.58 -17.20 12.82
N ILE A 256 -5.51 -16.68 11.60
CA ILE A 256 -6.66 -16.60 10.70
C ILE A 256 -7.20 -18.00 10.38
N GLU A 257 -6.33 -18.91 9.93
CA GLU A 257 -6.69 -20.30 9.63
C GLU A 257 -7.25 -21.04 10.86
N ALA A 258 -6.64 -20.83 12.03
CA ALA A 258 -7.10 -21.43 13.28
C ALA A 258 -8.50 -20.90 13.66
N CYS A 259 -8.71 -19.58 13.59
CA CYS A 259 -10.02 -18.97 13.85
C CYS A 259 -11.09 -19.53 12.90
N GLN A 260 -10.78 -19.64 11.61
CA GLN A 260 -11.72 -20.21 10.63
C GLN A 260 -12.12 -21.65 10.98
N TYR A 261 -11.15 -22.47 11.41
CA TYR A 261 -11.41 -23.84 11.85
C TYR A 261 -12.21 -23.92 13.16
N PHE A 262 -11.89 -23.09 14.15
CA PHE A 262 -12.54 -23.11 15.47
C PHE A 262 -13.96 -22.55 15.44
N PHE A 263 -14.18 -21.46 14.71
CA PHE A 263 -15.49 -20.83 14.60
C PHE A 263 -16.36 -21.44 13.49
N ASN A 264 -15.84 -22.45 12.77
CA ASN A 264 -16.53 -23.14 11.68
C ASN A 264 -16.96 -22.16 10.57
N ILE A 265 -16.07 -21.24 10.24
CA ILE A 265 -16.31 -20.13 9.31
C ILE A 265 -15.69 -20.44 7.93
N GLY A 266 -14.91 -21.51 7.78
CA GLY A 266 -14.32 -21.88 6.49
C GLY A 266 -13.48 -23.16 6.50
N GLU A 267 -12.80 -23.37 5.38
CA GLU A 267 -11.84 -24.47 5.17
C GLU A 267 -10.46 -24.02 5.64
N CYS A 268 -9.86 -24.77 6.56
CA CYS A 268 -8.50 -24.49 7.03
C CYS A 268 -7.50 -25.14 6.07
N ASP A 269 -6.70 -24.35 5.37
CA ASP A 269 -5.78 -24.82 4.33
C ASP A 269 -4.34 -24.35 4.59
N ILE A 270 -3.42 -25.31 4.70
CA ILE A 270 -1.99 -25.02 4.89
C ILE A 270 -1.38 -24.32 3.66
N ASP A 271 -1.93 -24.53 2.46
CA ASP A 271 -1.47 -23.87 1.24
C ASP A 271 -1.71 -22.36 1.33
N ASP A 272 -2.86 -21.93 1.86
CA ASP A 272 -3.21 -20.51 2.05
C ASP A 272 -2.27 -19.83 3.04
N LEU A 273 -1.89 -20.51 4.12
CA LEU A 273 -0.88 -20.03 5.06
C LEU A 273 0.45 -19.77 4.36
N TRP A 274 0.94 -20.73 3.58
CA TRP A 274 2.20 -20.56 2.86
C TRP A 274 2.13 -19.44 1.83
N MET A 275 1.02 -19.32 1.12
CA MET A 275 0.82 -18.25 0.13
C MET A 275 0.85 -16.87 0.78
N ASN A 276 0.18 -16.70 1.92
CA ASN A 276 0.22 -15.47 2.71
C ASN A 276 1.64 -15.13 3.19
N VAL A 277 2.39 -16.13 3.66
CA VAL A 277 3.79 -15.97 4.09
C VAL A 277 4.68 -15.53 2.93
N VAL A 278 4.57 -16.19 1.77
CA VAL A 278 5.32 -15.83 0.57
C VAL A 278 4.96 -14.42 0.10
N GLY A 279 3.67 -14.09 0.07
CA GLY A 279 3.15 -12.76 -0.26
C GLY A 279 3.79 -11.67 0.59
N PHE A 280 3.79 -11.86 1.91
CA PHE A 280 4.41 -10.94 2.85
C PHE A 280 5.91 -10.71 2.54
N PHE A 281 6.65 -11.78 2.25
CA PHE A 281 8.07 -11.66 1.90
C PHE A 281 8.31 -11.01 0.54
N ILE A 282 7.41 -11.17 -0.44
CA ILE A 282 7.45 -10.42 -1.70
C ILE A 282 7.35 -8.91 -1.42
N GLY A 283 6.46 -8.50 -0.52
CA GLY A 283 6.35 -7.11 -0.07
C GLY A 283 7.66 -6.57 0.53
N ILE A 284 8.31 -7.34 1.40
CA ILE A 284 9.62 -6.99 1.97
C ILE A 284 10.69 -6.89 0.86
N LEU A 285 10.72 -7.86 -0.05
CA LEU A 285 11.67 -7.91 -1.15
C LEU A 285 11.54 -6.68 -2.03
N PHE A 286 10.32 -6.25 -2.33
CA PHE A 286 10.05 -5.06 -3.12
C PHE A 286 10.70 -3.81 -2.50
N VAL A 287 10.54 -3.58 -1.20
CA VAL A 287 11.19 -2.45 -0.51
C VAL A 287 12.71 -2.54 -0.60
N LYS A 288 13.28 -3.72 -0.39
CA LYS A 288 14.73 -3.94 -0.47
C LYS A 288 15.29 -3.67 -1.86
N ILE A 289 14.58 -4.08 -2.91
CA ILE A 289 14.96 -3.80 -4.30
C ILE A 289 14.97 -2.28 -4.53
N MET A 290 13.93 -1.58 -4.10
CA MET A 290 13.87 -0.12 -4.26
C MET A 290 14.98 0.60 -3.49
N ASP A 291 15.27 0.18 -2.26
CA ASP A 291 16.38 0.73 -1.47
C ASP A 291 17.74 0.45 -2.12
N ALA A 292 17.93 -0.75 -2.70
CA ALA A 292 19.15 -1.11 -3.43
C ALA A 292 19.34 -0.24 -4.68
N ILE A 293 18.29 -0.08 -5.50
CA ILE A 293 18.32 0.80 -6.67
C ILE A 293 18.62 2.24 -6.23
N ARG A 294 17.95 2.73 -5.17
CA ARG A 294 18.17 4.09 -4.66
C ARG A 294 19.61 4.31 -4.20
N LYS A 295 20.18 3.33 -3.50
CA LYS A 295 21.58 3.36 -3.06
C LYS A 295 22.53 3.41 -4.25
N ALA A 296 22.26 2.63 -5.31
CA ALA A 296 23.06 2.64 -6.54
C ALA A 296 22.98 4.00 -7.24
N VAL A 297 21.77 4.51 -7.50
CA VAL A 297 21.54 5.80 -8.17
C VAL A 297 22.21 6.96 -7.43
N THR A 298 22.18 6.96 -6.10
CA THR A 298 22.76 8.04 -5.28
C THR A 298 24.22 7.85 -4.91
N LYS A 299 24.88 6.80 -5.43
CA LYS A 299 26.26 6.43 -5.07
C LYS A 299 26.44 6.31 -3.54
N GLY A 300 25.44 5.73 -2.87
CA GLY A 300 25.46 5.50 -1.42
C GLY A 300 25.06 6.69 -0.54
N LYS A 301 24.77 7.87 -1.10
CA LYS A 301 24.34 9.06 -0.31
C LYS A 301 23.01 8.83 0.40
N GLU A 302 22.11 8.03 -0.18
CA GLU A 302 20.85 7.64 0.43
C GLU A 302 20.73 6.13 0.49
N LYS A 303 20.57 5.58 1.69
CA LYS A 303 20.42 4.14 1.90
C LYS A 303 18.99 3.65 1.69
N THR A 304 17.99 4.51 1.90
CA THR A 304 16.58 4.14 1.76
C THR A 304 15.79 5.22 1.05
N ILE A 305 14.85 4.78 0.21
CA ILE A 305 13.95 5.69 -0.51
C ILE A 305 12.82 6.20 0.39
N PHE A 306 12.24 5.32 1.19
CA PHE A 306 11.19 5.62 2.15
C PHE A 306 11.82 5.99 3.49
N LYS A 307 11.77 7.27 3.86
CA LYS A 307 12.29 7.75 5.14
C LYS A 307 11.18 8.46 5.90
N LEU A 308 10.41 7.69 6.67
CA LEU A 308 9.30 8.22 7.47
C LEU A 308 9.74 8.88 8.80
N SER A 309 11.05 8.94 9.09
CA SER A 309 11.65 9.49 10.32
C SER A 309 12.67 10.61 10.08
#